data_AF-A0A963QLF2-F1
#
_entry.id   AF-A0A963QLF2-F1
#
_cell.length_a   1.000
_cell.length_b   1.000
_cell.length_c   1.000
_cell.angle_alpha   90.00
_cell.angle_beta   90.00
_cell.angle_gamma   90.00
#
_symmetry.space_group_name_H-M   'P 1'
#
loop_
_entity.id
_entity.type
_entity.pdbx_description
1 polymer ?
#
loop_
_entity_poly.entity_id
_entity_poly.type
_entity_poly.pdbx_seq_one_letter_code
_entity_poly.pdbx_strand_id
1 'polypeptide(L)'
;LVGMGVLPLQFKNGETRETLGLTGDDSFTIKGVASLKPQQDVEVEVTRRDGSKFTFTALCRIDTANEVEYYMNGGILQYVLRNLAKG
;
A
#
# COMPACT_ATOMS: atom_id res chain seq x y z
N LEU A 1 6.76 -9.08 2.94
CA LEU A 1 6.53 -7.62 2.82
C LEU A 1 5.66 -7.12 3.97
N VAL A 2 4.43 -7.62 4.12
CA VAL A 2 3.49 -7.14 5.16
C VAL A 2 4.02 -7.30 6.59
N GLY A 3 4.65 -8.44 6.91
CA GLY A 3 5.27 -8.67 8.22
C GLY A 3 6.38 -7.68 8.59
N MET A 4 6.93 -6.95 7.62
CA MET A 4 7.94 -5.89 7.82
C MET A 4 7.33 -4.48 7.85
N GLY A 5 6.00 -4.34 7.80
CA GLY A 5 5.33 -3.03 7.75
C GLY A 5 5.27 -2.40 6.35
N VAL A 6 5.62 -3.14 5.29
CA VAL A 6 5.57 -2.65 3.90
C VAL A 6 4.20 -2.95 3.30
N LEU A 7 3.57 -1.95 2.65
CA LEU A 7 2.30 -2.09 1.93
C LEU A 7 2.52 -2.67 0.53
N PRO A 8 2.12 -3.92 0.24
CA PRO A 8 2.26 -4.48 -1.09
C PRO A 8 1.09 -4.03 -2.00
N LEU A 9 1.42 -3.41 -3.14
CA LEU A 9 0.45 -3.00 -4.14
C LEU A 9 0.68 -3.75 -5.46
N GLN A 10 -0.40 -4.05 -6.16
CA GLN A 10 -0.38 -4.70 -7.46
C GLN A 10 -1.19 -3.89 -8.47
N PHE A 11 -0.63 -3.65 -9.66
CA PHE A 11 -1.38 -3.08 -10.78
C PHE A 11 -2.58 -3.96 -11.16
N LYS A 12 -3.66 -3.34 -11.63
CA LYS A 12 -4.89 -4.04 -12.02
C LYS A 12 -5.02 -4.09 -13.53
N ASN A 13 -5.90 -4.96 -14.03
CA ASN A 13 -6.35 -4.95 -15.42
C ASN A 13 -5.23 -5.05 -16.48
N GLY A 14 -4.11 -5.70 -16.15
CA GLY A 14 -2.96 -5.81 -17.05
C GLY A 14 -2.15 -4.51 -17.19
N GLU A 15 -2.43 -3.50 -16.36
CA GLU A 15 -1.61 -2.30 -16.26
C GLU A 15 -0.19 -2.67 -15.80
N THR A 16 0.78 -1.95 -16.34
CA THR A 16 2.17 -2.01 -15.95
C THR A 16 2.71 -0.60 -15.76
N ARG A 17 3.93 -0.51 -15.25
CA ARG A 17 4.67 0.74 -15.17
C ARG A 17 4.76 1.43 -16.54
N GLU A 18 4.97 0.65 -17.60
CA GLU A 18 5.11 1.13 -18.97
C GLU A 18 3.77 1.62 -19.54
N THR A 19 2.67 0.87 -19.34
CA THR A 19 1.36 1.30 -19.86
C THR A 19 0.84 2.56 -19.18
N LEU A 20 1.21 2.78 -17.91
CA LEU A 20 0.87 3.98 -17.15
C LEU A 20 1.88 5.13 -17.35
N GLY A 21 2.98 4.89 -18.09
CA GLY A 21 4.01 5.88 -18.34
C GLY A 21 4.75 6.34 -17.08
N LEU A 22 4.88 5.47 -16.08
CA LEU A 22 5.52 5.78 -14.80
C LEU A 22 7.05 5.78 -14.91
N THR A 23 7.64 6.79 -14.28
CA THR A 23 9.07 7.05 -14.24
C THR A 23 9.58 7.12 -12.80
N GLY A 24 10.91 7.11 -12.62
CA GLY A 24 11.53 7.21 -11.30
C GLY A 24 11.47 8.61 -10.67
N ASP A 25 11.11 9.63 -11.45
CA ASP A 25 10.97 11.02 -10.99
C ASP A 25 9.56 11.32 -10.43
N ASP A 26 8.62 10.38 -10.55
CA ASP A 26 7.24 10.57 -10.12
C ASP A 26 7.09 10.45 -8.60
N SER A 27 6.22 11.26 -8.03
CA SER A 27 5.79 11.15 -6.63
C SER A 27 4.43 10.46 -6.53
N PHE A 28 4.27 9.58 -5.55
CA PHE A 28 3.08 8.75 -5.40
C PHE A 28 2.37 9.03 -4.07
N THR A 29 1.06 9.27 -4.13
CA THR A 29 0.19 9.38 -2.95
C THR A 29 -0.83 8.24 -2.98
N ILE A 30 -0.77 7.36 -1.99
CA ILE A 30 -1.69 6.23 -1.84
C ILE A 30 -2.82 6.65 -0.91
N LYS A 31 -4.06 6.69 -1.40
CA LYS A 31 -5.23 7.12 -0.62
C LYS A 31 -5.88 5.94 0.09
N GLY A 32 -6.57 6.22 1.20
CA GLY A 32 -7.38 5.23 1.91
C GLY A 32 -6.60 4.21 2.75
N VAL A 33 -5.31 4.46 3.02
CA VAL A 33 -4.44 3.52 3.76
C VAL A 33 -4.84 3.36 5.23
N ALA A 34 -5.41 4.40 5.85
CA ALA A 34 -5.73 4.42 7.28
C ALA A 34 -6.82 3.42 7.71
N SER A 35 -7.65 2.95 6.78
CA SER A 35 -8.75 2.02 7.06
C SER A 35 -8.77 0.87 6.05
N LEU A 36 -7.59 0.33 5.72
CA LEU A 36 -7.44 -0.77 4.77
C LEU A 36 -8.19 -2.02 5.21
N LYS A 37 -8.91 -2.61 4.26
CA LYS A 37 -9.45 -3.97 4.35
C LYS A 37 -8.59 -4.93 3.54
N PRO A 38 -8.63 -6.25 3.83
CA PRO A 38 -7.97 -7.24 2.99
C PRO A 38 -8.40 -7.12 1.54
N GLN A 39 -7.45 -7.23 0.62
CA GLN A 39 -7.67 -7.18 -0.83
C GLN A 39 -8.41 -5.94 -1.33
N GLN A 40 -8.32 -4.82 -0.59
CA GLN A 40 -8.97 -3.58 -0.95
C GLN A 40 -8.28 -2.89 -2.14
N ASP A 41 -9.08 -2.33 -3.04
CA ASP A 41 -8.61 -1.40 -4.07
C ASP A 41 -8.23 -0.05 -3.43
N VAL A 42 -7.05 0.45 -3.80
CA VAL A 42 -6.55 1.77 -3.39
C VAL A 42 -6.36 2.67 -4.61
N GLU A 43 -6.71 3.94 -4.46
CA GLU A 43 -6.38 4.97 -5.45
C GLU A 43 -4.94 5.43 -5.23
N VAL A 44 -4.15 5.40 -6.30
CA VAL A 44 -2.78 5.92 -6.33
C VAL A 44 -2.78 7.17 -7.21
N GLU A 45 -2.54 8.32 -6.59
CA GLU A 45 -2.31 9.58 -7.29
C GLU A 45 -0.82 9.72 -7.60
N VAL A 46 -0.52 9.94 -8.88
CA VAL A 46 0.83 10.16 -9.40
C VAL A 46 0.97 11.64 -9.70
N THR A 47 2.00 12.26 -9.14
CA THR A 47 2.41 13.63 -9.48
C THR A 47 3.71 13.56 -10.24
N ARG A 48 3.68 13.97 -11.51
CA ARG A 48 4.85 14.01 -12.38
C ARG A 48 5.73 15.20 -12.02
N ARG A 49 6.98 15.15 -12.52
CA ARG A 49 7.96 16.22 -12.36
C ARG A 49 7.51 17.58 -12.89
N ASP A 50 6.67 17.60 -13.93
CA ASP A 50 6.08 18.83 -14.49
C ASP A 50 4.87 19.35 -13.69
N GLY A 51 4.49 18.65 -12.61
CA GLY A 51 3.34 18.96 -11.78
C GLY A 51 2.02 18.40 -12.29
N SER A 52 1.99 17.78 -13.47
CA SER A 52 0.80 17.10 -13.97
C SER A 52 0.46 15.90 -13.08
N LYS A 53 -0.85 15.63 -12.94
CA LYS A 53 -1.35 14.59 -12.06
C LYS A 53 -2.29 13.66 -12.79
N PHE A 54 -2.25 12.39 -12.42
CA PHE A 54 -3.26 11.41 -12.79
C PHE A 54 -3.40 10.35 -11.70
N THR A 55 -4.48 9.59 -11.76
CA THR A 55 -4.80 8.55 -10.78
C THR A 55 -4.99 7.21 -11.47
N PHE A 56 -4.58 6.13 -10.81
CA PHE A 56 -4.91 4.76 -11.19
C PHE A 56 -5.27 3.93 -9.95
N THR A 57 -5.89 2.78 -10.16
CA THR A 57 -6.32 1.89 -9.08
C THR A 57 -5.34 0.73 -8.94
N ALA A 58 -4.83 0.51 -7.74
CA ALA A 58 -4.01 -0.66 -7.41
C ALA A 58 -4.74 -1.57 -6.42
N LEU A 59 -4.47 -2.87 -6.49
CA LEU A 59 -4.94 -3.84 -5.51
C LEU A 59 -3.96 -3.88 -4.33
N CYS A 60 -4.46 -3.66 -3.11
CA CYS A 60 -3.70 -3.96 -1.90
C CYS A 60 -3.58 -5.48 -1.71
N ARG A 61 -2.36 -6.01 -1.69
CA ARG A 61 -2.08 -7.45 -1.52
C ARG A 61 -1.84 -7.83 -0.07
N ILE A 62 -2.63 -7.26 0.83
CA ILE A 62 -2.80 -7.76 2.19
C ILE A 62 -3.99 -8.73 2.13
N ASP A 63 -3.75 -10.01 2.34
CA ASP A 63 -4.72 -11.06 2.02
C ASP A 63 -5.63 -11.40 3.22
N THR A 64 -5.20 -11.10 4.45
CA THR A 64 -5.95 -11.44 5.68
C THR A 64 -6.10 -10.27 6.65
N ALA A 65 -7.10 -10.33 7.53
CA ALA A 65 -7.31 -9.33 8.58
C ALA A 65 -6.13 -9.24 9.56
N ASN A 66 -5.52 -10.38 9.93
CA ASN A 66 -4.34 -10.43 10.80
C ASN A 66 -3.16 -9.67 10.18
N GLU A 67 -2.95 -9.81 8.87
CA GLU A 67 -1.91 -9.08 8.17
C GLU A 67 -2.16 -7.56 8.12
N VAL A 68 -3.43 -7.14 8.04
CA VAL A 68 -3.80 -5.72 8.21
C VAL A 68 -3.39 -5.23 9.60
N GLU A 69 -3.67 -5.99 10.65
CA GLU A 69 -3.24 -5.64 12.01
C GLU A 69 -1.72 -5.54 12.14
N TYR A 70 -0.98 -6.46 11.54
CA TYR A 70 0.48 -6.41 11.53
C TYR A 70 0.98 -5.15 10.82
N TYR A 71 0.42 -4.84 9.64
CA TYR A 71 0.77 -3.64 8.89
C TYR A 71 0.50 -2.36 9.68
N MET A 72 -0.68 -2.24 10.28
CA MET A 72 -1.07 -1.08 11.10
C MET A 72 -0.19 -0.91 12.34
N ASN A 73 0.46 -1.99 12.78
CA ASN A 73 1.42 -1.93 13.88
C ASN A 73 2.87 -1.66 13.44
N GLY A 74 3.13 -1.49 12.14
CA GLY A 74 4.47 -1.31 11.59
C GLY A 74 5.25 -2.61 11.45
N GLY A 75 4.56 -3.76 11.43
CA GLY A 75 5.13 -5.09 11.25
C GLY A 75 4.75 -6.06 12.37
N ILE A 76 4.97 -7.35 12.10
CA ILE A 76 4.57 -8.46 12.99
C ILE A 76 5.31 -8.42 14.34
N LEU A 77 6.61 -8.08 14.33
CA LEU A 77 7.39 -8.01 15.57
C LEU A 77 6.86 -6.92 16.50
N GLN A 78 6.54 -5.76 15.94
CA GLN A 78 5.98 -4.64 16.71
C GLN A 78 4.61 -4.98 17.28
N TYR A 79 3.76 -5.66 16.51
CA TYR A 79 2.48 -6.18 16.98
C TYR A 79 2.64 -7.11 18.19
N VAL A 80 3.51 -8.13 18.07
CA VAL A 80 3.75 -9.12 19.13
C VAL A 80 4.30 -8.45 20.39
N LEU A 81 5.31 -7.59 20.27
CA LEU A 81 5.91 -6.90 21.42
C LEU A 81 4.91 -6.01 22.15
N ARG A 82 4.05 -5.27 21.43
CA ARG A 82 3.00 -4.44 22.03
C ARG A 82 1.94 -5.27 22.73
N ASN A 83 1.61 -6.47 22.22
CA ASN A 83 0.65 -7.35 22.87
C ASN A 83 1.24 -8.00 24.13
N LEU A 84 2.52 -8.37 24.12
CA LEU A 84 3.22 -8.87 25.32
C LEU A 84 3.32 -7.82 26.41
N ALA A 85 3.55 -6.54 26.07
CA ALA A 85 3.63 -5.45 27.05
C ALA A 85 2.27 -5.06 27.67
N LYS A 86 1.15 -5.54 27.11
CA LYS A 86 -0.21 -5.32 27.65
C LYS A 86 -0.64 -6.42 28.63
N GLY A 87 0.06 -7.55 28.65
CA GLY A 87 -0.16 -8.65 29.61
C GLY A 87 0.72 -8.49 30.83
#